data_AF-A0A494YR98-F1
#
_entry.id   AF-A0A494YR98-F1
#
_cell.length_a   1.000
_cell.length_b   1.000
_cell.length_c   1.000
_cell.angle_alpha   90.00
_cell.angle_beta   90.00
_cell.angle_gamma   90.00
#
_symmetry.space_group_name_H-M   'P 1'
#
loop_
_entity.id
_entity.type
_entity.pdbx_description
1 polymer ?
#
loop_
_entity_poly.entity_id
_entity_poly.type
_entity_poly.pdbx_seq_one_letter_code
_entity_poly.pdbx_strand_id
1 'polypeptide(L)' 'MEYELSLKNKRVGVWLWIMVPAFILTFVLFAYLPNEIGIVPVLPLIIGYFTYLCWAFLEKRKQK' A
#
# COMPACT_ATOMS: atom_id res chain seq x y z
N MET A 1 12.38 -21.63 -10.40
CA MET A 1 11.79 -20.27 -10.47
C MET A 1 11.98 -19.63 -9.10
N GLU A 2 13.14 -19.02 -8.88
CA GLU A 2 13.39 -18.26 -7.65
C GLU A 2 12.73 -16.90 -7.83
N TYR A 3 11.54 -16.75 -7.25
CA TYR A 3 10.98 -15.43 -6.99
C TYR A 3 11.81 -14.84 -5.85
N GLU A 4 13.00 -14.33 -6.18
CA GLU A 4 13.74 -13.49 -5.27
C GLU A 4 12.88 -12.25 -5.03
N LEU A 5 12.14 -12.25 -3.92
CA LEU A 5 11.70 -11.05 -3.21
C LEU A 5 12.96 -10.32 -2.71
N SER A 6 13.83 -9.93 -3.65
CA SER A 6 15.00 -9.16 -3.37
C SER A 6 14.48 -7.78 -2.96
N LEU A 7 14.59 -7.47 -1.67
CA LEU A 7 14.37 -6.11 -1.13
C LEU A 7 15.24 -5.06 -1.87
N LYS A 8 16.21 -5.50 -2.68
CA LYS A 8 16.98 -4.69 -3.64
C LYS A 8 16.12 -4.08 -4.75
N ASN A 9 14.96 -4.66 -5.05
CA ASN A 9 14.05 -4.10 -6.04
C ASN A 9 13.33 -2.89 -5.42
N LYS A 10 13.75 -1.69 -5.83
CA LYS A 10 13.25 -0.39 -5.34
C LYS A 10 11.71 -0.33 -5.31
N ARG A 11 11.07 -1.01 -6.25
CA ARG A 11 9.62 -1.14 -6.36
C ARG A 11 8.96 -1.90 -5.20
N VAL A 12 9.57 -3.01 -4.74
CA VAL A 12 9.10 -3.78 -3.59
C VAL A 12 9.33 -3.00 -2.29
N GLY A 13 10.48 -2.32 -2.19
CA GLY A 13 10.78 -1.43 -1.06
C GLY A 13 9.72 -0.34 -0.89
N VAL A 14 9.38 0.38 -1.97
CA VAL A 14 8.35 1.44 -1.94
C VAL A 14 6.96 0.86 -1.68
N TRP A 15 6.63 -0.30 -2.25
CA TRP A 15 5.36 -0.97 -1.97
C TRP A 15 5.20 -1.32 -0.49
N LEU A 16 6.21 -1.94 0.13
CA LEU A 16 6.20 -2.27 1.55
C LEU A 16 6.14 -1.01 2.41
N TRP A 17 6.90 0.04 2.07
CA TRP A 17 6.90 1.29 2.82
C TRP A 17 5.56 2.02 2.80
N ILE A 18 4.73 1.81 1.77
CA ILE A 18 3.36 2.35 1.68
C ILE A 18 2.35 1.42 2.34
N MET A 19 2.46 0.10 2.11
CA MET A 19 1.50 -0.88 2.62
C MET A 19 1.59 -1.07 4.14
N VAL A 20 2.79 -1.09 4.72
CA VAL A 20 2.99 -1.25 6.16
C VAL A 20 2.25 -0.18 6.97
N PRO A 21 2.44 1.13 6.74
CA PRO A 21 1.70 2.15 7.47
C PRO A 21 0.19 2.13 7.16
N ALA A 22 -0.20 1.80 5.92
CA ALA A 22 -1.62 1.67 5.57
C ALA A 22 -2.30 0.52 6.34
N PHE A 23 -1.61 -0.61 6.50
CA PHE A 23 -2.09 -1.75 7.30
C PHE A 23 -2.23 -1.40 8.77
N ILE A 24 -1.24 -0.71 9.35
CA ILE A 24 -1.28 -0.26 10.75
C ILE A 24 -2.47 0.70 10.94
N LEU A 25 -2.65 1.67 10.04
CA LEU A 25 -3.78 2.60 10.07
C LEU A 25 -5.13 1.86 9.99
N THR A 26 -5.28 0.91 9.07
CA THR A 26 -6.49 0.11 8.96
C THR A 26 -6.79 -0.67 10.24
N PHE A 27 -5.77 -1.26 10.88
CA PHE A 27 -5.94 -2.00 12.13
C PHE A 27 -6.37 -1.09 13.28
N VAL A 28 -5.75 0.09 13.39
CA VAL A 28 -6.12 1.10 14.39
C VAL A 28 -7.54 1.60 14.16
N LEU A 29 -7.90 1.94 12.92
CA LEU A 29 -9.27 2.36 12.58
C LEU A 29 -10.27 1.24 12.86
N PHE A 30 -9.95 -0.01 12.56
CA PHE A 30 -10.83 -1.14 12.83
C PHE A 30 -11.09 -1.34 14.34
N ALA A 31 -10.07 -1.13 15.17
CA ALA A 31 -10.21 -1.27 16.62
C ALA A 31 -10.97 -0.11 17.30
N TYR A 32 -10.83 1.12 16.76
CA TYR A 32 -11.40 2.32 17.36
C TYR A 32 -12.75 2.75 16.78
N LEU A 33 -13.08 2.34 15.56
CA LEU A 33 -14.27 2.82 14.88
C LEU A 33 -15.49 1.92 15.17
N PRO A 34 -16.66 2.49 15.49
CA PRO A 34 -17.88 1.71 15.66
C PRO A 34 -18.26 0.99 14.35
N ASN A 35 -18.70 -0.27 14.49
CA ASN A 35 -19.02 -1.19 13.39
C ASN A 35 -20.07 -0.69 12.38
N GLU A 36 -20.78 0.40 12.70
CA GLU A 36 -21.78 0.99 11.81
C GLU A 36 -21.17 1.60 10.54
N ILE A 37 -19.87 1.93 10.54
CA ILE A 37 -19.18 2.51 9.38
C ILE A 37 -18.03 1.59 8.91
N GLY A 38 -18.38 0.33 8.60
CA GLY A 38 -17.41 -0.72 8.24
C GLY A 38 -16.52 -0.46 7.01
N ILE A 39 -16.80 0.57 6.20
CA ILE A 39 -16.01 0.92 5.00
C ILE A 39 -14.80 1.81 5.30
N VAL A 40 -14.86 2.61 6.36
CA VAL A 40 -13.81 3.62 6.68
C VAL A 40 -12.45 2.99 6.96
N PRO A 41 -12.34 1.86 7.68
CA PRO A 41 -11.03 1.23 7.93
C PRO A 41 -10.34 0.75 6.65
N VAL A 42 -11.09 0.54 5.56
CA VAL A 42 -10.57 0.04 4.28
C VAL A 42 -10.03 1.18 3.39
N LEU A 43 -10.46 2.43 3.63
CA LEU A 43 -10.02 3.59 2.86
C LEU A 43 -8.49 3.79 2.84
N PRO A 44 -7.75 3.65 3.96
CA PRO A 44 -6.29 3.74 3.96
C PRO A 44 -5.61 2.72 3.03
N LEU A 45 -6.10 1.48 3.00
CA LEU A 45 -5.59 0.44 2.10
C LEU A 45 -5.85 0.77 0.63
N ILE A 46 -7.06 1.24 0.31
CA ILE A 46 -7.43 1.65 -1.05
C ILE A 46 -6.53 2.81 -1.50
N ILE A 47 -6.38 3.84 -0.68
CA ILE A 47 -5.55 5.02 -0.98
C ILE A 47 -4.09 4.60 -1.14
N GLY A 48 -3.56 3.75 -0.25
CA GLY A 48 -2.19 3.23 -0.34
C GLY A 48 -1.96 2.46 -1.65
N TYR A 49 -2.91 1.62 -2.04
CA TYR A 49 -2.84 0.86 -3.28
C TYR A 49 -2.85 1.76 -4.53
N PHE A 50 -3.76 2.75 -4.60
CA PHE A 50 -3.82 3.69 -5.71
C PHE A 50 -2.57 4.59 -5.78
N THR A 51 -2.05 5.02 -4.63
CA THR A 51 -0.81 5.80 -4.55
C THR A 51 0.37 5.01 -5.13
N TYR A 52 0.49 3.74 -4.77
CA TYR A 52 1.50 2.85 -5.34
C TYR A 52 1.31 2.63 -6.85
N LEU A 53 0.07 2.43 -7.31
CA LEU A 53 -0.24 2.26 -8.73
C LEU A 53 0.15 3.49 -9.55
N CYS A 54 -0.24 4.68 -9.09
CA CYS A 54 0.15 5.95 -9.71
C CYS A 54 1.67 6.11 -9.77
N TRP A 55 2.37 5.83 -8.66
CA TRP A 55 3.82 5.90 -8.61
C TRP A 55 4.48 4.91 -9.60
N ALA A 56 4.02 3.66 -9.63
CA ALA A 56 4.52 2.64 -10.54
C ALA A 56 4.28 2.97 -12.02
N PHE A 57 3.13 3.61 -12.34
CA PHE A 57 2.84 4.11 -13.68
C PHE A 57 3.76 5.27 -14.07
N LEU A 58 4.02 6.21 -13.16
CA LEU A 58 4.94 7.33 -13.40
C LEU A 58 6.39 6.86 -13.58
N GLU A 59 6.84 5.89 -12.78
CA GLU A 59 8.20 5.36 -12.92
C GLU A 59 8.39 4.59 -14.24
N LYS A 60 7.37 3.84 -14.68
CA LYS A 60 7.36 3.24 -16.03
C LYS A 60 7.45 4.28 -17.15
N ARG A 61 6.84 5.46 -16.98
CA ARG A 61 6.94 6.56 -17.95
C ARG A 61 8.32 7.25 -17.93
N LYS A 62 9.02 7.27 -16.80
CA LYS A 62 10.38 7.83 -16.70
C LYS A 62 11.47 6.94 -17.30
N GLN A 63 11.22 5.64 -17.39
CA GLN A 63 12.15 4.64 -17.93
C GLN A 63 12.01 4.44 -19.45
N LYS A 64 11.14 5.18 -20.13
CA LYS A 64 10.87 5.09 -21.57
C LYS A 64 11.20 6.40 -22.25
#